data_AF-A0A8C8A0G0-F1
#
_entry.id   AF-A0A8C8A0G0-F1
#
_cell.length_a   1.000
_cell.length_b   1.000
_cell.length_c   1.000
_cell.angle_alpha   90.00
_cell.angle_beta   90.00
_cell.angle_gamma   90.00
#
_symmetry.space_group_name_H-M   'P 1'
#
loop_
_entity.id
_entity.type
_entity.pdbx_description
1 polymer ?
#
loop_
_entity_poly.entity_id
_entity_poly.type
_entity_poly.pdbx_seq_one_letter_code
_entity_poly.pdbx_strand_id
1 'polypeptide(L)'
;MRRSVLPLLVTLSRTLVILLPLVAMEMQEGARGCRGAAPPQASEHDCTWSCIIFTLQWPGGFCASLYNQTLCRIPDSVTDWTIHGLWYGSLVPLG
;
A
#
# COMPACT_ATOMS: atom_id res chain seq x y z
N MET A 1 30.45 19.40 35.10
CA MET A 1 30.55 18.79 33.76
C MET A 1 29.15 18.68 33.16
N ARG A 2 28.75 19.56 32.23
CA ARG A 2 27.49 19.40 31.48
C ARG A 2 27.72 18.33 30.41
N ARG A 3 27.08 17.16 30.56
CA ARG A 3 27.13 16.11 29.53
C ARG A 3 26.24 16.53 28.37
N SER A 4 26.82 16.60 27.18
CA SER A 4 26.10 16.96 25.96
C SER A 4 25.13 15.84 25.59
N VAL A 5 23.84 16.16 25.47
CA VAL A 5 22.76 15.25 25.03
C VAL A 5 22.60 15.23 23.50
N LEU A 6 23.35 16.08 22.78
CA LEU A 6 23.35 16.15 21.32
C LEU A 6 23.55 14.80 20.60
N PRO A 7 24.51 13.93 20.97
CA PRO A 7 24.70 12.67 20.26
C PRO A 7 23.52 11.73 20.43
N LEU A 8 22.82 11.78 21.57
CA LEU A 8 21.63 10.98 21.84
C LEU A 8 20.43 11.48 21.02
N LEU A 9 20.28 12.80 20.89
CA LEU A 9 19.24 13.40 20.06
C LEU A 9 19.45 13.10 18.57
N VAL A 10 20.71 13.11 18.11
CA VAL A 10 21.05 12.76 16.72
C VAL A 10 20.75 11.29 16.43
N THR A 11 21.09 10.36 17.33
CA THR A 11 20.76 8.94 17.14
C THR A 11 19.26 8.67 17.19
N LEU A 12 18.52 9.28 18.13
CA LEU A 12 17.06 9.18 18.16
C LEU A 12 16.39 9.80 16.91
N SER A 13 16.92 10.90 16.39
CA SER A 13 16.38 11.51 15.17
C SER A 13 16.53 10.58 13.96
N ARG A 14 17.66 9.87 13.85
CA ARG A 14 17.94 8.95 12.75
C ARG A 14 17.08 7.69 12.84
N THR A 15 16.89 7.13 14.03
CA THR A 15 15.99 5.99 14.20
C THR A 15 14.54 6.38 13.91
N LEU A 16 14.11 7.57 14.33
CA LEU A 16 12.77 8.08 14.03
C LEU A 16 12.53 8.24 12.51
N VAL A 17 13.50 8.80 11.77
CA VAL A 17 13.41 8.96 10.31
C VAL A 17 13.35 7.62 9.56
N ILE A 18 13.99 6.56 10.08
CA ILE A 18 13.96 5.22 9.48
C ILE A 18 12.66 4.46 9.86
N LEU A 19 12.13 4.68 11.07
CA LEU A 19 10.90 4.05 11.55
C LEU A 19 9.62 4.66 10.95
N LEU A 20 9.59 5.97 10.67
CA LEU A 20 8.44 6.64 10.06
C LEU A 20 7.95 6.00 8.74
N PRO A 21 8.82 5.74 7.74
CA PRO A 21 8.38 5.14 6.47
C PRO A 21 7.99 3.67 6.59
N LEU A 22 8.50 2.94 7.61
CA LEU A 22 8.11 1.54 7.85
C LEU A 22 6.65 1.44 8.33
N VAL A 23 6.18 2.43 9.09
CA VAL A 23 4.79 2.51 9.57
C VAL A 23 3.85 3.04 8.48
N ALA A 24 4.34 3.85 7.54
CA ALA A 24 3.54 4.39 6.43
C ALA A 24 3.31 3.38 5.29
N MET A 25 3.85 2.17 5.38
CA MET A 25 3.56 1.09 4.44
C MET A 25 2.24 0.41 4.84
N GLU A 26 1.13 1.15 4.73
CA GLU A 26 -0.19 0.57 4.87
C GLU A 26 -0.40 -0.45 3.74
N MET A 27 -0.22 -1.73 4.06
CA MET A 27 -0.84 -2.81 3.30
C MET A 27 -2.34 -2.63 3.46
N GLN A 28 -2.95 -1.98 2.49
CA GLN A 28 -4.36 -1.67 2.50
C GLN A 28 -5.15 -2.85 1.95
N GLU A 29 -5.05 -3.98 2.65
CA GLU A 29 -5.84 -5.18 2.41
C GLU A 29 -7.17 -5.06 3.18
N GLY A 30 -7.88 -3.96 2.95
CA GLY A 30 -9.27 -3.82 3.33
C GLY A 30 -10.08 -3.85 2.05
N ALA A 31 -11.12 -4.68 1.99
CA ALA A 31 -12.07 -4.71 0.88
C ALA A 31 -12.69 -3.32 0.67
N ARG A 32 -12.01 -2.46 -0.09
CA ARG A 32 -12.46 -1.13 -0.46
C ARG A 32 -13.42 -1.31 -1.62
N GLY A 33 -14.69 -1.52 -1.31
CA GLY A 33 -15.71 -1.36 -2.32
C GLY A 33 -15.69 0.04 -2.91
N CYS A 34 -16.26 0.16 -4.10
CA CYS A 34 -16.30 1.39 -4.87
C CYS A 34 -17.13 2.43 -4.10
N ARG A 35 -16.59 3.64 -3.90
CA ARG A 35 -17.38 4.79 -3.46
C ARG A 35 -17.93 5.51 -4.69
N GLY A 36 -19.23 5.63 -4.81
CA GLY A 36 -19.88 6.32 -5.93
C GLY A 36 -21.39 6.10 -5.93
N ALA A 37 -22.09 6.88 -6.76
CA ALA A 37 -23.50 6.66 -7.04
C ALA A 37 -23.66 5.47 -8.00
N ALA A 38 -24.73 4.69 -7.84
CA ALA A 38 -25.07 3.64 -8.80
C ALA A 38 -25.25 4.25 -10.21
N PRO A 39 -24.82 3.57 -11.29
CA PRO A 39 -25.06 4.05 -12.64
C PRO A 39 -26.55 4.26 -12.88
N PRO A 40 -26.97 5.33 -13.60
CA PRO A 40 -28.36 5.50 -13.97
C PRO A 40 -28.73 4.40 -14.98
N GLN A 41 -29.52 3.42 -14.52
CA GLN A 41 -30.10 2.30 -15.28
C GLN A 41 -29.15 1.61 -16.27
N ALA A 42 -28.47 0.58 -15.78
CA ALA A 42 -27.71 -0.34 -16.62
C ALA A 42 -28.63 -1.05 -17.61
N SER A 43 -28.45 -0.79 -18.90
CA SER A 43 -29.07 -1.53 -20.00
C SER A 43 -28.30 -2.83 -20.25
N GLU A 44 -28.99 -3.98 -20.19
CA GLU A 44 -28.72 -5.34 -20.74
C GLU A 44 -27.31 -5.97 -20.63
N HIS A 45 -26.34 -5.27 -20.05
CA HIS A 45 -25.03 -5.77 -19.67
C HIS A 45 -24.86 -5.55 -18.17
N ASP A 46 -25.57 -6.35 -17.38
CA ASP A 46 -25.48 -6.36 -15.92
C ASP A 46 -24.10 -6.89 -15.49
N CYS A 47 -23.11 -6.00 -15.51
CA CYS A 47 -21.87 -6.26 -14.78
C CYS A 47 -22.22 -6.42 -13.29
N THR A 48 -21.89 -7.56 -12.71
CA THR A 48 -22.03 -7.82 -11.25
C THR A 48 -21.09 -6.95 -10.41
N TRP A 49 -20.20 -6.21 -11.07
CA TRP A 49 -19.21 -5.30 -10.48
C TRP A 49 -19.47 -3.87 -10.92
N SER A 50 -19.01 -2.93 -10.11
CA SER A 50 -19.31 -1.50 -10.27
C SER A 50 -18.08 -0.64 -10.55
N CYS A 51 -16.89 -1.13 -10.20
CA CYS A 51 -15.64 -0.48 -10.59
C CYS A 51 -14.49 -1.48 -10.71
N ILE A 52 -13.36 -0.97 -11.23
CA ILE A 52 -12.07 -1.63 -11.20
C ILE A 52 -11.18 -0.96 -10.17
N ILE A 53 -10.62 -1.74 -9.26
CA ILE A 53 -9.64 -1.33 -8.25
C ILE A 53 -8.26 -1.59 -8.85
N PHE A 54 -7.52 -0.50 -9.09
CA PHE A 54 -6.12 -0.59 -9.48
C PHE A 54 -5.23 -0.63 -8.24
N THR A 55 -4.55 -1.76 -8.04
CA THR A 55 -3.70 -1.99 -6.87
C THR A 55 -2.23 -1.89 -7.25
N LEU A 56 -1.50 -1.07 -6.50
CA LEU A 56 -0.05 -0.91 -6.61
C LEU A 56 0.61 -1.60 -5.42
N GLN A 57 1.74 -2.25 -5.67
CA GLN A 57 2.54 -2.94 -4.66
C GLN A 57 3.95 -2.37 -4.64
N TRP A 58 4.43 -2.05 -3.43
CA TRP A 58 5.84 -1.72 -3.22
C TRP A 58 6.67 -3.01 -3.21
N PRO A 59 7.65 -3.19 -4.13
CA PRO A 59 8.40 -4.44 -4.25
C PRO A 59 9.17 -4.81 -2.97
N GLY A 60 9.84 -3.82 -2.35
CA GLY A 60 10.59 -4.04 -1.11
C GLY A 60 9.70 -4.47 0.04
N GLY A 61 8.50 -3.90 0.12
CA GLY A 61 7.50 -4.25 1.13
C GLY A 61 6.97 -5.68 0.96
N PHE A 62 6.67 -6.05 -0.28
CA PHE A 62 6.26 -7.42 -0.61
C PHE A 62 7.36 -8.43 -0.30
N CYS A 63 8.61 -8.18 -0.72
CA CYS A 63 9.70 -9.09 -0.44
C CYS A 63 9.94 -9.28 1.06
N ALA A 64 9.81 -8.22 1.86
CA ALA A 64 9.99 -8.29 3.31
C ALA A 64 8.89 -9.09 4.02
N SER A 65 7.67 -9.16 3.45
CA SER A 65 6.55 -9.90 4.03
C SER A 65 6.60 -11.42 3.77
N LEU A 66 7.41 -11.87 2.81
CA LEU A 66 7.56 -13.28 2.50
C LEU A 66 8.31 -14.01 3.62
N TYR A 67 7.80 -15.19 4.02
CA TYR A 67 8.45 -16.08 5.00
C TYR A 67 9.89 -16.42 4.59
N ASN A 68 10.11 -16.66 3.29
CA ASN A 68 11.43 -16.89 2.73
C ASN A 68 11.80 -15.76 1.76
N GLN A 69 12.46 -14.73 2.31
CA GLN A 69 12.86 -13.53 1.57
C GLN A 69 13.82 -13.82 0.42
N THR A 70 14.58 -14.93 0.47
CA THR A 70 15.57 -15.28 -0.56
C THR A 70 14.95 -15.67 -1.91
N LEU A 71 13.65 -16.00 -1.92
CA LEU A 71 12.88 -16.26 -3.14
C LEU A 71 12.51 -14.97 -3.89
N CYS A 72 12.63 -13.81 -3.23
CA CYS A 72 12.29 -12.52 -3.81
C CYS A 72 13.52 -11.87 -4.42
N ARG A 73 13.52 -11.67 -5.74
CA ARG A 73 14.55 -10.91 -6.46
C ARG A 73 13.89 -9.75 -7.19
N ILE A 74 14.15 -8.54 -6.72
CA ILE A 74 13.72 -7.31 -7.37
C ILE A 74 14.79 -6.97 -8.43
N PRO A 75 14.45 -6.88 -9.72
CA PRO A 75 15.40 -6.43 -10.74
C PRO A 75 15.86 -5.00 -10.48
N ASP A 76 17.13 -4.69 -10.77
CA ASP A 76 17.73 -3.37 -10.52
C ASP A 76 17.01 -2.24 -11.28
N SER A 77 16.30 -2.57 -12.37
CA SER A 77 15.51 -1.61 -13.15
C SER A 77 14.19 -1.21 -12.47
N VAL A 78 13.78 -1.87 -11.38
CA VAL A 78 12.52 -1.61 -10.69
C VAL A 78 12.80 -0.70 -9.48
N THR A 79 12.50 0.59 -9.63
CA THR A 79 12.74 1.62 -8.61
C THR A 79 11.48 2.27 -8.04
N ASP A 80 10.29 1.85 -8.51
CA ASP A 80 9.00 2.47 -8.16
C ASP A 80 7.93 1.39 -7.86
N TRP A 81 6.71 1.83 -7.52
CA TRP A 81 5.52 0.99 -7.35
C TRP A 81 5.30 0.09 -8.58
N THR A 82 4.96 -1.17 -8.30
CA THR A 82 4.62 -2.17 -9.32
C THR A 82 3.13 -2.41 -9.36
N ILE A 83 2.61 -2.84 -10.52
CA ILE A 83 1.21 -3.23 -10.65
C ILE A 83 1.03 -4.56 -9.94
N HIS A 84 0.16 -4.59 -8.92
CA HIS A 84 -0.29 -5.83 -8.30
C HIS A 84 -1.46 -6.41 -9.10
N GLY A 85 -2.45 -5.59 -9.43
CA GLY A 85 -3.55 -6.03 -10.27
C GLY A 85 -4.66 -5.02 -10.50
N LEU A 86 -5.66 -5.49 -11.24
CA LEU A 86 -6.92 -4.82 -11.52
C LEU A 86 -8.05 -5.73 -11.04
N TRP A 87 -8.76 -5.32 -9.99
CA TRP A 87 -9.73 -6.19 -9.31
C TRP A 87 -11.14 -5.61 -9.44
N TYR A 88 -12.13 -6.47 -9.64
CA TYR A 88 -13.53 -6.03 -9.67
C TYR A 88 -14.00 -5.68 -8.25
N GLY A 89 -14.63 -4.51 -8.10
CA GLY A 89 -15.20 -4.04 -6.85
C GLY A 89 -16.71 -3.91 -6.93
N SER A 90 -17.40 -4.24 -5.84
CA SER A 90 -18.83 -3.91 -5.64
C SER A 90 -18.97 -2.53 -4.99
N LEU A 91 -20.11 -1.87 -5.19
CA LEU A 91 -20.45 -0.65 -4.46
C LEU A 91 -20.59 -0.93 -2.95
N VAL A 92 -20.03 -0.04 -2.14
CA VAL A 92 -20.31 0.01 -0.70
C VAL A 92 -21.18 1.24 -0.44
N PRO A 93 -22.42 1.08 0.07
CA PRO A 93 -23.28 2.21 0.39
C PRO A 93 -22.62 3.15 1.40
N LEU A 94 -22.69 4.45 1.15
CA LEU A 94 -22.37 5.46 2.15
C LEU A 94 -23.58 5.55 3.09
N GLY A 95 -23.42 5.08 4.33
CA GLY A 95 -24.42 5.26 5.39
C GLY A 95 -24.56 6.70 5.84
#